data_AF-A0A644V8X8-F1
#
_entry.id   AF-A0A644V8X8-F1
#
_cell.length_a   1.000
_cell.length_b   1.000
_cell.length_c   1.000
_cell.angle_alpha   90.00
_cell.angle_beta   90.00
_cell.angle_gamma   90.00
#
_symmetry.space_group_name_H-M   'P 1'
#
loop_
_entity.id
_entity.type
_entity.pdbx_description
1 polymer ?
#
loop_
_entity_poly.entity_id
_entity_poly.type
_entity_poly.pdbx_seq_one_letter_code
_entity_poly.pdbx_strand_id
1 'polypeptide(L)'
;MEYNELFEKYRKLLEENQRLKNDNEYFRKRLGLPLPSPYIKNDVQASIEVNDIQLVEVIKPGHVTNSSSPEDKINLFMSLFRGRDDVYAKRWQNKEGKSGYSPVCLNERARGICNKPKIKCSECGNRNYAVLDFAAIDKHLRGKDVFGVYLRFDSTLVISRVCGYKFALHAN
;
A
#
# COMPACT_ATOMS: atom_id res chain seq x y z
N MET A 1 31.60 -5.97 -25.71
CA MET A 1 30.91 -7.23 -25.34
C MET A 1 30.72 -8.01 -26.61
N GLU A 2 31.23 -9.24 -26.69
CA GLU A 2 31.15 -10.05 -27.90
C GLU A 2 29.71 -10.58 -28.10
N TYR A 3 29.22 -10.63 -29.34
CA TYR A 3 27.85 -11.07 -29.65
C TYR A 3 27.52 -12.45 -29.05
N ASN A 4 28.50 -13.35 -29.08
CA ASN A 4 28.38 -14.70 -28.52
C ASN A 4 28.18 -14.68 -27.00
N GLU A 5 28.91 -13.81 -26.29
CA GLU A 5 28.78 -13.65 -24.84
C GLU A 5 27.39 -13.12 -24.45
N LEU A 6 26.85 -12.18 -25.23
CA LEU A 6 25.51 -11.65 -25.03
C LEU A 6 24.42 -12.69 -25.32
N PHE A 7 24.61 -13.50 -26.37
CA PHE A 7 23.69 -14.58 -26.73
C PHE A 7 23.62 -15.64 -25.63
N GLU A 8 24.77 -16.05 -25.07
CA GLU A 8 24.83 -16.98 -23.94
C GLU A 8 24.15 -16.44 -22.68
N LYS A 9 24.35 -15.15 -22.36
CA LYS A 9 23.65 -14.50 -21.24
C LYS A 9 22.14 -14.48 -21.45
N TYR A 10 21.69 -14.17 -22.67
CA TYR A 10 20.28 -14.16 -23.00
C TYR A 10 19.64 -15.55 -22.83
N ARG A 11 20.31 -16.61 -23.29
CA ARG A 11 19.85 -17.99 -23.12
C ARG A 11 19.72 -18.38 -21.65
N LYS A 12 20.77 -18.12 -20.85
CA LYS A 12 20.73 -18.39 -19.40
C LYS A 12 19.59 -17.65 -18.71
N LEU A 13 19.37 -16.40 -19.09
CA LEU A 13 18.29 -15.60 -18.54
C LEU A 13 16.90 -16.15 -18.91
N LEU A 14 16.73 -16.66 -20.13
CA LEU A 14 15.49 -17.31 -20.55
C LEU A 14 15.22 -18.58 -19.74
N GLU A 15 16.24 -19.42 -19.55
CA GLU A 15 16.15 -20.65 -18.75
C GLU A 15 15.79 -20.34 -17.29
N GLU A 16 16.45 -19.35 -16.69
CA GLU A 16 16.16 -18.94 -15.32
C GLU A 16 14.75 -18.35 -15.18
N ASN A 17 14.32 -17.53 -16.14
CA ASN A 17 12.95 -17.01 -16.17
C ASN A 17 11.92 -18.14 -16.24
N GLN A 18 12.18 -19.16 -17.05
CA GLN A 18 11.28 -20.30 -17.17
C GLN A 18 11.20 -21.08 -15.86
N ARG A 19 12.33 -21.32 -15.21
CA ARG A 19 12.39 -21.96 -13.90
C ARG A 19 11.61 -21.17 -12.84
N LEU A 20 11.86 -19.86 -12.74
CA LEU A 20 11.19 -19.00 -11.77
C LEU A 20 9.68 -18.93 -11.99
N LYS A 21 9.22 -19.00 -13.25
CA LYS A 21 7.78 -19.08 -13.56
C LYS A 21 7.17 -20.37 -13.02
N ASN A 22 7.81 -21.51 -13.25
CA ASN A 22 7.34 -22.80 -12.76
C ASN A 22 7.29 -22.83 -11.21
N ASP A 23 8.33 -22.33 -10.55
CA ASP A 23 8.37 -22.27 -9.08
C ASP A 23 7.26 -21.37 -8.53
N ASN A 24 7.03 -20.21 -9.16
CA ASN A 24 5.95 -19.31 -8.77
C ASN A 24 4.57 -19.96 -8.95
N GLU A 25 4.32 -20.66 -10.05
CA GLU A 25 3.06 -21.40 -10.24
C GLU A 25 2.85 -22.44 -9.15
N TYR A 26 3.90 -23.21 -8.82
CA TYR A 26 3.87 -24.21 -7.75
C TYR A 26 3.55 -23.58 -6.39
N PHE A 27 4.26 -22.51 -6.00
CA PHE A 27 4.02 -21.84 -4.73
C PHE A 27 2.63 -21.21 -4.66
N ARG A 28 2.17 -20.57 -5.74
CA ARG A 28 0.84 -19.97 -5.80
C ARG A 28 -0.24 -21.03 -5.64
N LYS A 29 -0.10 -22.18 -6.28
CA LYS A 29 -1.02 -23.33 -6.11
C LYS A 29 -1.04 -23.83 -4.66
N ARG A 30 0.13 -24.01 -4.04
CA ARG A 30 0.24 -24.44 -2.63
C ARG A 30 -0.40 -23.44 -1.65
N LEU A 31 -0.38 -22.15 -1.98
CA LEU A 31 -0.94 -21.07 -1.17
C LEU A 31 -2.39 -20.72 -1.52
N GLY A 32 -3.01 -21.39 -2.50
CA GLY A 32 -4.37 -21.06 -2.96
C GLY A 32 -4.47 -19.69 -3.67
N LEU A 33 -3.36 -19.18 -4.22
CA LEU A 33 -3.31 -17.92 -4.94
C LEU A 33 -3.60 -18.13 -6.43
N PRO A 34 -4.26 -17.17 -7.11
CA PRO A 34 -4.56 -17.28 -8.55
C PRO A 34 -3.28 -17.41 -9.36
N LEU A 35 -3.23 -18.23 -10.41
CA LEU A 35 -2.02 -18.37 -11.24
C LEU A 35 -1.66 -17.06 -11.94
N PRO A 36 -0.36 -16.82 -12.26
CA PRO A 36 0.04 -15.64 -13.00
C PRO A 36 -0.65 -15.63 -14.37
N SER A 37 -1.40 -14.57 -14.69
CA SER A 37 -1.90 -14.37 -16.05
C SER A 37 -0.72 -14.26 -17.01
N PRO A 38 -0.81 -14.80 -18.25
CA PRO A 38 0.14 -14.48 -19.30
C PRO A 38 0.31 -12.97 -19.35
N TYR A 39 1.56 -12.51 -19.28
CA TYR A 39 1.89 -11.10 -19.40
C TYR A 39 1.24 -10.57 -20.68
N ILE A 40 0.24 -9.70 -20.55
CA ILE A 40 -0.22 -8.88 -21.67
C ILE A 40 0.99 -8.02 -22.03
N LYS A 41 1.56 -8.27 -23.21
CA LYS A 41 2.40 -7.26 -23.85
C LYS A 41 1.51 -6.03 -23.94
N ASN A 42 1.86 -4.99 -23.19
CA ASN A 42 1.33 -3.65 -23.43
C ASN A 42 1.85 -3.20 -24.80
N ASP A 43 1.32 -3.78 -25.86
CA ASP A 43 1.32 -3.14 -27.16
C ASP A 43 0.31 -2.01 -27.01
N VAL A 44 0.84 -0.79 -27.01
CA VAL A 44 0.08 0.44 -27.12
C VAL A 44 -0.71 0.36 -28.42
N GLN A 45 -1.93 -0.16 -28.38
CA GLN A 45 -3.06 0.30 -29.19
C GLN A 45 -4.35 -0.31 -28.64
N ALA A 46 -5.06 0.50 -27.85
CA ALA A 46 -6.39 0.17 -27.38
C ALA A 46 -7.39 0.17 -28.55
N SER A 47 -8.07 -0.96 -28.75
CA SER A 47 -9.41 -1.04 -29.31
C SER A 47 -10.04 -2.34 -28.81
N ILE A 48 -10.89 -2.24 -27.79
CA ILE A 48 -11.76 -3.35 -27.38
C ILE A 48 -13.19 -2.91 -27.71
N GLU A 49 -13.76 -3.59 -28.70
CA GLU A 49 -15.21 -3.65 -28.91
C GLU A 49 -15.80 -4.53 -27.80
N VAL A 50 -16.86 -4.02 -27.15
CA VAL A 50 -17.47 -4.60 -25.96
C VAL A 50 -18.63 -5.50 -26.38
N ASN A 51 -18.73 -6.72 -25.83
CA ASN A 51 -20.00 -7.33 -25.40
C ASN A 51 -19.78 -8.62 -24.57
N ASP A 52 -20.37 -8.62 -23.37
CA ASP A 52 -20.80 -9.71 -22.47
C ASP A 52 -19.72 -10.73 -21.99
N ILE A 53 -19.44 -10.94 -20.70
CA ILE A 53 -20.31 -11.13 -19.52
C ILE A 53 -19.60 -10.67 -18.22
N GLN A 54 -20.41 -10.16 -17.28
CA GLN A 54 -20.13 -9.73 -15.91
C GLN A 54 -19.37 -10.75 -15.03
N LEU A 55 -18.25 -10.33 -14.40
CA LEU A 55 -17.98 -10.44 -12.94
C LEU A 55 -16.62 -9.85 -12.53
N VAL A 56 -16.32 -8.60 -12.87
CA VAL A 56 -15.17 -7.90 -12.24
C VAL A 56 -15.47 -6.40 -12.11
N GLU A 57 -16.39 -6.01 -11.23
CA GLU A 57 -16.40 -4.67 -10.66
C GLU A 57 -15.21 -4.53 -9.69
N VAL A 58 -13.99 -4.58 -10.20
CA VAL A 58 -12.81 -4.18 -9.44
C VAL A 58 -12.35 -2.85 -10.03
N ILE A 59 -13.05 -1.81 -9.56
CA ILE A 59 -12.55 -0.45 -9.36
C ILE A 59 -11.56 -0.02 -10.44
N LYS A 60 -12.05 0.32 -11.64
CA LYS A 60 -11.45 1.46 -12.33
C LYS A 60 -11.81 2.64 -11.44
N PRO A 61 -10.85 3.35 -10.81
CA PRO A 61 -11.21 4.58 -10.14
C PRO A 61 -11.86 5.46 -11.21
N GLY A 62 -13.18 5.64 -11.12
CA GLY A 62 -13.85 6.70 -11.85
C GLY A 62 -13.08 7.98 -11.59
N HIS A 63 -13.13 8.93 -12.51
CA HIS A 63 -12.39 10.17 -12.39
C HIS A 63 -12.79 10.89 -11.07
N VAL A 64 -12.02 10.68 -10.00
CA VAL A 64 -12.30 11.25 -8.68
C VAL A 64 -11.95 12.73 -8.76
N THR A 65 -12.95 13.57 -8.58
CA THR A 65 -12.83 15.02 -8.59
C THR A 65 -12.93 15.57 -7.17
N ASN A 66 -12.80 16.88 -7.04
CA ASN A 66 -13.05 17.53 -5.77
C ASN A 66 -14.52 17.44 -5.32
N SER A 67 -15.47 17.17 -6.24
CA SER A 67 -16.88 16.98 -5.94
C SER A 67 -17.28 15.52 -5.65
N SER A 68 -16.35 14.56 -5.78
CA SER A 68 -16.61 13.16 -5.43
C SER A 68 -16.88 12.98 -3.93
N SER A 69 -17.60 11.90 -3.61
CA SER A 69 -17.94 11.54 -2.25
C SER A 69 -16.68 11.29 -1.39
N PRO A 70 -16.76 11.47 -0.06
CA PRO A 70 -15.69 11.05 0.85
C PRO A 70 -15.28 9.60 0.64
N GLU A 71 -16.25 8.71 0.42
CA GLU A 71 -16.06 7.28 0.19
C GLU A 71 -15.21 7.02 -1.04
N ASP A 72 -15.50 7.66 -2.17
CA ASP A 72 -14.72 7.51 -3.41
C ASP A 72 -13.29 7.99 -3.25
N LYS A 73 -13.09 9.11 -2.53
CA LYS A 73 -11.77 9.67 -2.27
C LYS A 73 -10.94 8.77 -1.35
N ILE A 74 -11.57 8.18 -0.34
CA ILE A 74 -10.93 7.23 0.58
C ILE A 74 -10.59 5.93 -0.15
N ASN A 75 -11.51 5.39 -0.95
CA ASN A 75 -11.28 4.21 -1.77
C ASN A 75 -10.13 4.42 -2.76
N LEU A 76 -10.09 5.58 -3.43
CA LEU A 76 -8.98 5.95 -4.29
C LEU A 76 -7.67 6.02 -3.51
N PHE A 77 -7.63 6.69 -2.36
CA PHE A 77 -6.44 6.80 -1.53
C PHE A 77 -5.92 5.40 -1.13
N MET A 78 -6.79 4.52 -0.62
CA MET A 78 -6.42 3.14 -0.26
C MET A 78 -5.91 2.35 -1.46
N SER A 79 -6.49 2.58 -2.66
CA SER A 79 -6.07 1.89 -3.88
C SER A 79 -4.66 2.29 -4.32
N LEU A 80 -4.27 3.56 -4.12
CA LEU A 80 -2.99 4.13 -4.53
C LEU A 80 -1.88 3.88 -3.49
N PHE A 81 -2.18 4.05 -2.21
CA PHE A 81 -1.20 3.93 -1.13
C PHE A 81 -1.30 2.58 -0.44
N ARG A 82 -0.79 1.54 -1.11
CA ARG A 82 -0.80 0.17 -0.59
C ARG A 82 0.45 -0.08 0.25
N GLY A 83 0.24 -0.51 1.49
CA GLY A 83 1.29 -0.93 2.41
C GLY A 83 0.83 -2.07 3.31
N ARG A 84 1.36 -2.12 4.52
CA ARG A 84 0.86 -2.93 5.61
C ARG A 84 -0.51 -2.41 6.03
N ASP A 85 -1.45 -3.32 6.11
CA ASP A 85 -2.82 -3.11 6.59
C ASP A 85 -2.91 -3.22 8.12
N ASP A 86 -2.05 -4.06 8.71
CA ASP A 86 -2.01 -4.35 10.15
C ASP A 86 -1.48 -3.19 11.02
N VAL A 87 -0.87 -2.16 10.42
CA VAL A 87 -0.32 -1.02 11.16
C VAL A 87 -0.19 0.24 10.30
N TYR A 88 -0.54 1.37 10.90
CA TYR A 88 -0.18 2.70 10.38
C TYR A 88 0.50 3.55 11.44
N ALA A 89 1.18 4.61 11.01
CA ALA A 89 1.87 5.53 11.89
C ALA A 89 1.13 6.87 12.00
N LYS A 90 1.17 7.50 13.17
CA LYS A 90 0.72 8.88 13.39
C LYS A 90 1.91 9.82 13.51
N ARG A 91 1.83 10.96 12.84
CA ARG A 91 2.79 12.06 12.99
C ARG A 91 2.64 12.68 14.38
N TRP A 92 3.75 12.83 15.09
CA TRP A 92 3.82 13.62 16.30
C TRP A 92 4.77 14.79 16.10
N GLN A 93 4.57 15.85 16.86
CA GLN A 93 5.45 17.01 16.92
C GLN A 93 5.51 17.50 18.36
N ASN A 94 6.71 17.72 18.88
CA ASN A 94 6.89 18.25 20.22
C ASN A 94 6.90 19.80 20.21
N LYS A 95 6.90 20.41 21.41
CA LYS A 95 6.95 21.87 21.57
C LYS A 95 8.24 22.49 21.02
N GLU A 96 9.32 21.72 20.94
CA GLU A 96 10.62 22.15 20.39
C GLU A 96 10.68 22.09 18.85
N GLY A 97 9.60 21.69 18.19
CA GLY A 97 9.53 21.58 16.72
C GLY A 97 10.07 20.27 16.14
N LYS A 98 10.62 19.36 16.95
CA LYS A 98 10.97 18.00 16.51
C LYS A 98 9.70 17.26 16.14
N SER A 99 9.73 16.54 15.02
CA SER A 99 8.60 15.73 14.57
C SER A 99 9.06 14.37 14.09
N GLY A 100 8.14 13.42 14.11
CA GLY A 100 8.39 12.06 13.67
C GLY A 100 7.09 11.30 13.48
N TYR A 101 7.21 10.02 13.14
CA TYR A 101 6.10 9.10 13.00
C TYR A 101 6.24 7.97 13.99
N SER A 102 5.13 7.49 14.53
CA SER A 102 5.12 6.35 15.44
C SER A 102 3.89 5.49 15.20
N PRO A 103 4.00 4.15 15.30
CA PRO A 103 2.86 3.26 15.14
C PRO A 103 1.71 3.65 16.06
N VAL A 104 0.48 3.63 15.55
CA VAL A 104 -0.70 3.77 16.39
C VAL A 104 -0.95 2.45 17.11
N CYS A 105 -1.00 2.50 18.44
CA CYS A 105 -1.22 1.34 19.29
C CYS A 105 -2.51 1.55 20.11
N LEU A 106 -3.45 0.63 19.99
CA LEU A 106 -4.72 0.63 20.74
C LEU A 106 -4.48 0.53 22.26
N ASN A 107 -3.40 -0.14 22.65
CA ASN A 107 -3.02 -0.32 24.05
C ASN A 107 -2.25 0.89 24.63
N GLU A 108 -1.92 1.92 23.83
CA GLU A 108 -1.11 3.06 24.28
C GLU A 108 -1.69 3.78 25.50
N ARG A 109 -3.03 3.83 25.60
CA ARG A 109 -3.74 4.50 26.69
C ARG A 109 -4.10 3.57 27.85
N ALA A 110 -3.89 2.26 27.70
CA ALA A 110 -4.18 1.28 28.74
C ALA A 110 -3.04 1.22 29.75
N ARG A 111 -3.29 1.75 30.96
CA ARG A 111 -2.32 1.77 32.06
C ARG A 111 -1.88 0.34 32.39
N GLY A 112 -0.57 0.11 32.43
CA GLY A 112 0.03 -1.20 32.76
C GLY A 112 0.17 -2.17 31.59
N ILE A 113 -0.38 -1.88 30.40
CA ILE A 113 -0.25 -2.74 29.22
C ILE A 113 0.89 -2.27 28.33
N CYS A 114 0.81 -1.02 27.86
CA CYS A 114 1.84 -0.41 27.04
C CYS A 114 2.72 0.50 27.91
N ASN A 115 4.01 0.23 27.97
CA ASN A 115 4.96 0.95 28.84
C ASN A 115 5.44 2.28 28.23
N LYS A 116 4.60 2.96 27.44
CA LYS A 116 4.93 4.29 26.91
C LYS A 116 4.83 5.32 28.04
N PRO A 117 5.74 6.30 28.17
CA PRO A 117 6.78 6.73 27.22
C PRO A 117 8.12 6.00 27.34
N LYS A 118 8.29 5.05 28.26
CA LYS A 118 9.60 4.41 28.53
C LYS A 118 10.13 3.59 27.35
N ILE A 119 9.24 2.95 26.60
CA ILE A 119 9.59 2.17 25.40
C ILE A 119 8.73 2.58 24.20
N LYS A 120 9.25 2.31 23.00
CA LYS A 120 8.49 2.47 21.75
C LYS A 120 7.51 1.32 21.56
N CYS A 121 6.38 1.57 20.90
CA CYS A 121 5.43 0.50 20.57
C CYS A 121 6.02 -0.55 19.62
N SER A 122 7.04 -0.20 18.82
CA SER A 122 7.83 -1.14 18.01
C SER A 122 8.48 -2.25 18.84
N GLU A 123 8.90 -1.91 20.05
CA GLU A 123 9.64 -2.77 20.97
C GLU A 123 8.76 -3.31 22.12
N CYS A 124 7.46 -2.99 22.13
CA CYS A 124 6.53 -3.40 23.18
C CYS A 124 6.01 -4.82 22.93
N GLY A 125 6.15 -5.72 23.92
CA GLY A 125 5.60 -7.07 23.86
C GLY A 125 4.07 -7.12 23.85
N ASN A 126 3.40 -6.11 24.43
CA ASN A 126 1.94 -5.98 24.46
C ASN A 126 1.42 -5.02 23.37
N ARG A 127 2.16 -4.85 22.27
CA ARG A 127 1.75 -3.98 21.16
C ARG A 127 0.47 -4.52 20.53
N ASN A 128 -0.48 -3.62 20.32
CA ASN A 128 -1.72 -3.89 19.60
C ASN A 128 -1.91 -2.78 18.59
N TYR A 129 -1.43 -2.99 17.36
CA TYR A 129 -1.46 -1.95 16.34
C TYR A 129 -2.85 -1.75 15.79
N ALA A 130 -3.19 -0.49 15.52
CA ALA A 130 -4.42 -0.16 14.84
C ALA A 130 -4.27 -0.42 13.33
N VAL A 131 -5.29 -1.05 12.75
CA VAL A 131 -5.45 -1.24 11.31
C VAL A 131 -5.74 0.11 10.66
N LEU A 132 -5.23 0.33 9.44
CA LEU A 132 -5.55 1.53 8.68
C LEU A 132 -6.97 1.43 8.10
N ASP A 133 -7.96 1.89 8.88
CA ASP A 133 -9.37 1.85 8.51
C ASP A 133 -9.86 3.12 7.79
N PHE A 134 -11.12 3.08 7.34
CA PHE A 134 -11.77 4.20 6.67
C PHE A 134 -11.78 5.47 7.53
N ALA A 135 -12.01 5.33 8.85
CA ALA A 135 -12.06 6.44 9.79
C ALA A 135 -10.70 7.13 9.98
N ALA A 136 -9.61 6.37 9.97
CA ALA A 136 -8.26 6.92 9.98
C ALA A 136 -7.99 7.70 8.69
N ILE A 137 -8.36 7.18 7.53
CA ILE A 137 -8.12 7.88 6.26
C ILE A 137 -8.99 9.13 6.13
N ASP A 138 -10.26 9.10 6.55
CA ASP A 138 -11.10 10.30 6.60
C ASP A 138 -10.44 11.41 7.46
N LYS A 139 -9.96 11.08 8.66
CA LYS A 139 -9.24 12.03 9.52
C LYS A 139 -7.98 12.56 8.84
N HIS A 140 -7.28 11.72 8.09
CA HIS A 140 -6.10 12.11 7.34
C HIS A 140 -6.41 13.11 6.23
N LEU A 141 -7.37 12.79 5.38
CA LEU A 141 -7.76 13.63 4.24
C LEU A 141 -8.35 14.97 4.67
N ARG A 142 -9.04 15.02 5.82
CA ARG A 142 -9.52 16.27 6.43
C ARG A 142 -8.42 17.09 7.11
N GLY A 143 -7.20 16.57 7.19
CA GLY A 143 -6.08 17.22 7.87
C GLY A 143 -6.22 17.28 9.39
N LYS A 144 -7.12 16.49 9.99
CA LYS A 144 -7.26 16.40 11.46
C LYS A 144 -6.06 15.72 12.09
N ASP A 145 -5.52 14.72 11.40
CA ASP A 145 -4.32 13.98 11.77
C ASP A 145 -3.47 13.70 10.52
N VAL A 146 -2.17 13.50 10.70
CA VAL A 146 -1.27 13.08 9.61
C VAL A 146 -0.84 11.65 9.86
N PHE A 147 -1.21 10.75 8.95
CA PHE A 147 -0.87 9.33 9.03
C PHE A 147 0.17 8.95 7.97
N GLY A 148 1.00 7.97 8.31
CA GLY A 148 2.00 7.36 7.43
C GLY A 148 1.70 5.87 7.25
N VAL A 149 1.98 5.37 6.05
CA VAL A 149 1.78 3.96 5.68
C VAL A 149 3.12 3.24 5.67
N TYR A 150 3.19 2.04 6.25
CA TYR A 150 4.38 1.20 6.19
C TYR A 150 4.37 0.38 4.89
N LEU A 151 5.36 0.53 4.00
CA LEU A 151 5.41 -0.25 2.76
C LEU A 151 5.80 -1.72 3.03
N ARG A 152 5.38 -2.61 2.12
CA ARG A 152 5.61 -4.07 2.22
C ARG A 152 7.00 -4.53 1.76
N PHE A 153 7.82 -3.65 1.18
CA PHE A 153 9.18 -3.97 0.74
C PHE A 153 10.21 -3.51 1.76
N ASP A 154 10.99 -4.48 2.24
CA ASP A 154 12.21 -4.38 3.04
C ASP A 154 12.34 -3.17 3.99
N SER A 155 11.71 -3.31 5.17
CA SER A 155 12.06 -2.69 6.46
C SER A 155 12.23 -1.15 6.51
N THR A 156 12.01 -0.44 5.42
CA THR A 156 12.36 0.98 5.27
C THR A 156 11.12 1.81 5.05
N LEU A 157 10.98 2.80 5.91
CA LEU A 157 9.88 3.74 5.94
C LEU A 157 9.97 4.71 4.76
N VAL A 158 9.32 4.41 3.64
CA VAL A 158 9.03 5.43 2.62
C VAL A 158 7.70 6.09 3.01
N ILE A 159 7.77 7.07 3.92
CA ILE A 159 6.64 7.96 4.15
C ILE A 159 6.58 8.90 2.96
N SER A 160 5.63 8.67 2.05
CA SER A 160 5.16 9.78 1.25
C SER A 160 4.60 10.84 2.20
N ARG A 161 5.12 12.06 2.14
CA ARG A 161 4.36 13.25 2.56
C ARG A 161 3.15 13.29 1.63
N VAL A 162 2.09 12.53 1.93
CA VAL A 162 0.97 12.39 0.99
C VAL A 162 0.19 13.68 0.83
N CYS A 163 0.24 14.62 1.78
CA CYS A 163 -0.54 15.84 1.65
C CYS A 163 0.16 17.09 2.19
N GLY A 164 0.74 17.85 1.26
CA GLY A 164 0.64 19.32 1.25
C GLY A 164 -0.54 19.83 0.41
N TYR A 165 -1.33 18.93 -0.18
CA TYR A 165 -2.53 19.29 -0.94
C TYR A 165 -3.73 19.29 -0.01
N LYS A 166 -4.26 20.48 0.25
CA LYS A 166 -5.50 20.72 0.97
C LYS A 166 -6.65 20.14 0.12
N PHE A 167 -6.90 18.83 0.20
CA PHE A 167 -8.14 18.23 -0.30
C PHE A 167 -9.25 18.65 0.66
N ALA A 168 -9.74 19.87 0.48
CA ALA A 168 -10.82 20.42 1.28
C ALA A 168 -12.11 19.65 0.97
N LEU A 169 -12.41 18.65 1.80
CA LEU A 169 -13.75 18.09 1.92
C LEU A 169 -14.65 19.15 2.55
N HIS A 170 -15.16 20.07 1.75
CA HIS A 170 -16.30 20.91 2.13
C HIS A 170 -17.55 20.03 2.04
N ALA A 171 -18.15 19.76 3.20
CA ALA A 171 -19.52 19.27 3.29
C ALA A 171 -20.46 20.45 3.07
N ASN A 172 -21.38 20.32 2.10
CA ASN A 172 -22.61 21.10 2.07
C ASN A 172 -23.68 20.34 2.85
#